data_AF-A0A7X9NIY0-F1
#
_entry.id   AF-A0A7X9NIY0-F1
#
_cell.length_a   1.000
_cell.length_b   1.000
_cell.length_c   1.000
_cell.angle_alpha   90.00
_cell.angle_beta   90.00
_cell.angle_gamma   90.00
#
_symmetry.space_group_name_H-M   'P 1'
#
loop_
_entity.id
_entity.type
_entity.pdbx_description
1 polymer ?
#
loop_
_entity_poly.entity_id
_entity_poly.type
_entity_poly.pdbx_seq_one_letter_code
_entity_poly.pdbx_strand_id
1 'polypeptide(L)' 'MRKAQDFAKYFLKIDSDLNSNSYNGNLKLQKLLVLSNLVSLAEYGTLLFDDPIYTFENGCVAENVRKI' A
#
# COMPACT_ATOMS: atom_id res chain seq x y z
N MET A 1 13.74 13.86 -8.82
CA MET A 1 13.19 13.66 -7.46
C MET A 1 11.69 13.81 -7.55
N ARG A 2 10.89 12.82 -7.10
CA ARG A 2 9.41 12.90 -7.16
C ARG A 2 8.88 13.71 -5.98
N LYS A 3 7.91 14.59 -6.20
CA LYS A 3 7.28 15.43 -5.17
C LYS A 3 6.09 14.71 -4.55
N ALA A 4 5.72 15.07 -3.31
CA ALA A 4 4.52 14.55 -2.65
C ALA A 4 3.25 14.66 -3.52
N GLN A 5 3.14 15.74 -4.30
CA GLN A 5 2.05 15.99 -5.24
C GLN A 5 1.98 14.96 -6.37
N ASP A 6 3.12 14.39 -6.78
CA ASP A 6 3.17 13.36 -7.82
C ASP A 6 2.57 12.04 -7.29
N PHE A 7 2.81 11.73 -6.01
CA PHE A 7 2.19 10.59 -5.34
C PHE A 7 0.70 10.81 -5.09
N ALA A 8 0.30 12.01 -4.64
CA ALA A 8 -1.12 12.36 -4.48
C ALA A 8 -1.88 12.26 -5.82
N LYS A 9 -1.31 12.80 -6.90
CA LYS A 9 -1.86 12.66 -8.26
C LYS A 9 -1.92 11.21 -8.72
N TYR A 10 -0.91 10.40 -8.38
CA TYR A 10 -0.94 8.96 -8.64
C TYR A 10 -2.12 8.31 -7.91
N PHE A 11 -2.32 8.59 -6.62
CA PHE A 11 -3.46 8.03 -5.87
C PHE A 11 -4.82 8.48 -6.40
N LEU A 12 -4.97 9.76 -6.77
CA LEU A 12 -6.21 10.37 -7.30
C LEU A 12 -6.54 9.94 -8.73
N LYS A 13 -5.54 9.81 -9.61
CA LYS A 13 -5.75 9.41 -11.01
C LYS A 13 -6.21 7.94 -11.14
N ILE A 14 -6.00 7.14 -10.10
CA ILE A 14 -6.28 5.70 -10.07
C ILE A 14 -7.66 5.40 -9.45
N ASP A 15 -8.45 6.41 -9.10
CA ASP A 15 -9.82 6.21 -8.60
C ASP A 15 -10.77 5.68 -9.70
N SER A 16 -10.42 5.85 -10.98
CA SER A 16 -11.17 5.30 -12.13
C SER A 16 -10.94 3.80 -12.38
N ASP A 17 -9.92 3.19 -11.77
CA ASP A 17 -9.46 1.81 -12.05
C ASP A 17 -9.68 0.85 -10.86
N LEU A 18 -10.58 1.20 -9.93
CA LEU A 18 -10.97 0.39 -8.77
C LEU A 18 -11.78 -0.89 -9.13
N ASN A 19 -11.42 -1.57 -10.22
CA ASN A 19 -11.73 -2.99 -10.35
C ASN A 19 -10.86 -3.75 -9.34
N SER A 20 -11.45 -3.96 -8.17
CA SER A 20 -10.91 -4.45 -6.89
C SER A 20 -10.29 -5.86 -6.91
N ASN A 21 -10.02 -6.41 -8.08
CA ASN A 21 -9.44 -7.74 -8.25
C ASN A 21 -8.41 -7.81 -9.39
N SER A 22 -7.93 -6.65 -9.87
CA SER A 22 -6.82 -6.60 -10.84
C SER A 22 -5.47 -6.66 -10.14
N TYR A 23 -4.45 -7.15 -10.85
CA TYR A 23 -3.06 -7.18 -10.36
C TYR A 23 -2.58 -5.80 -9.86
N ASN A 24 -2.84 -4.75 -10.64
CA ASN A 24 -2.48 -3.38 -10.27
C ASN A 24 -3.26 -2.87 -9.06
N GLY A 25 -4.54 -3.25 -8.92
CA GLY A 25 -5.36 -2.96 -7.76
C GLY A 25 -4.80 -3.59 -6.48
N ASN A 26 -4.43 -4.87 -6.53
CA ASN A 26 -3.81 -5.58 -5.40
C ASN A 26 -2.44 -4.98 -5.04
N LEU A 27 -1.62 -4.62 -6.03
CA LEU A 27 -0.33 -3.99 -5.79
C LEU A 27 -0.48 -2.61 -5.12
N LYS A 28 -1.51 -1.84 -5.49
CA LYS A 28 -1.83 -0.55 -4.87
C LYS A 28 -2.30 -0.75 -3.44
N LEU A 29 -3.21 -1.70 -3.20
CA LEU A 29 -3.71 -2.03 -1.87
C LEU A 29 -2.55 -2.38 -0.91
N GLN A 30 -1.60 -3.20 -1.36
CA GLN A 30 -0.44 -3.57 -0.55
C GLN A 30 0.45 -2.37 -0.20
N LYS A 31 0.69 -1.46 -1.15
CA LYS A 31 1.45 -0.22 -0.87
C LYS A 31 0.73 0.68 0.12
N LEU A 32 -0.59 0.77 0.04
CA LEU A 32 -1.41 1.55 0.98
C LEU A 32 -1.40 0.93 2.37
N LEU A 33 -1.54 -0.40 2.50
CA LEU A 33 -1.46 -1.11 3.77
C LEU A 33 -0.13 -0.85 4.48
N VAL A 34 0.98 -1.00 3.76
CA VAL A 34 2.33 -0.75 4.31
C VAL A 34 2.47 0.72 4.73
N LEU A 35 2.02 1.66 3.90
CA LEU A 35 2.05 3.08 4.23
C LEU A 35 1.22 3.40 5.50
N SER A 36 0.01 2.85 5.61
CA SER A 36 -0.85 3.03 6.78
C SER A 36 -0.22 2.47 8.04
N ASN A 37 0.47 1.33 7.96
CA ASN A 37 1.16 0.75 9.10
C ASN A 37 2.33 1.64 9.58
N LEU A 38 3.08 2.22 8.63
CA LEU A 38 4.17 3.17 8.92
C LEU A 38 3.65 4.49 9.51
N VAL A 39 2.51 5.00 9.01
CA VAL A 39 1.87 6.20 9.56
C VAL A 39 1.41 5.94 11.00
N SER A 40 0.77 4.80 11.28
CA SER A 40 0.37 4.44 12.65
C SER A 40 1.57 4.36 13.60
N LEU A 41 2.66 3.73 13.14
CA LEU A 41 3.88 3.64 13.93
C LEU A 41 4.48 5.03 14.21
N ALA A 42 4.45 5.93 13.23
CA ALA A 42 4.98 7.29 13.37
C ALA A 42 4.09 8.17 14.27
N GLU A 43 2.76 8.06 14.17
CA GLU A 43 1.82 8.90 14.93
C GLU A 43 1.57 8.39 16.36
N TYR A 44 1.41 7.08 16.53
CA TYR A 44 0.98 6.46 17.79
C TYR A 44 2.05 5.60 18.45
N GLY A 45 3.21 5.41 17.81
CA GLY A 45 4.28 4.54 18.32
C GLY A 45 3.94 3.04 18.24
N THR A 46 2.84 2.67 17.58
CA THR A 46 2.35 1.29 17.49
C THR A 46 1.93 0.94 16.06
N LEU A 47 2.16 -0.30 15.68
CA LEU A 47 1.72 -0.82 14.38
C LEU A 47 0.19 -0.87 14.33
N LEU A 48 -0.38 -0.52 13.18
CA LEU A 48 -1.81 -0.67 12.91
C LEU A 48 -2.21 -2.15 12.83
N PHE A 49 -1.31 -2.99 12.36
CA PHE A 49 -1.42 -4.44 12.28
C PHE A 49 -0.02 -5.08 12.34
N ASP A 50 0.07 -6.30 12.85
CA ASP A 50 1.32 -7.04 13.08
C ASP A 50 1.59 -8.14 12.04
N ASP A 51 0.85 -8.14 10.92
CA ASP A 51 1.06 -9.05 9.81
C ASP A 51 2.51 -8.98 9.29
N PRO A 52 3.14 -10.14 8.98
CA PRO A 52 4.42 -10.17 8.30
C PRO A 52 4.36 -9.41 6.97
N ILE A 53 5.28 -8.45 6.79
CA ILE A 53 5.47 -7.72 5.54
C ILE A 53 6.72 -8.28 4.86
N TYR A 54 6.54 -8.90 3.70
CA TYR A 54 7.63 -9.44 2.89
C TYR A 54 7.93 -8.54 1.68
N THR A 55 9.18 -8.55 1.24
CA THR A 55 9.64 -7.81 0.07
C THR A 55 9.70 -8.73 -1.15
N PHE A 56 8.94 -8.39 -2.20
CA PHE A 56 8.95 -9.09 -3.48
C PHE A 56 9.47 -8.15 -4.59
N GLU A 57 9.65 -8.68 -5.80
CA GLU A 57 10.08 -7.91 -6.98
C GLU A 57 9.23 -6.64 -7.21
N ASN A 58 7.93 -6.73 -6.91
CA ASN A 58 6.98 -5.63 -7.14
C ASN A 58 6.74 -4.73 -5.91
N GLY A 59 7.36 -5.05 -4.77
CA GLY A 59 7.29 -4.25 -3.54
C GLY A 59 6.91 -5.06 -2.30
N CYS A 60 6.60 -4.34 -1.23
CA CYS A 60 6.20 -4.90 0.06
C CYS A 60 4.76 -5.43 0.02
N VAL A 61 4.53 -6.56 0.67
CA VAL A 61 3.26 -7.28 0.69
C VAL A 61 2.98 -7.74 2.12
N ALA A 62 1.84 -7.37 2.68
CA ALA A 62 1.31 -7.95 3.91
C ALA A 62 0.72 -9.33 3.58
N GLU A 63 1.24 -10.38 4.18
CA GLU A 63 0.99 -11.76 3.73
C GLU A 63 -0.48 -12.18 3.88
N ASN A 64 -1.17 -11.71 4.92
CA ASN A 64 -2.58 -12.05 5.15
C ASN A 64 -3.56 -11.44 4.13
N VAL A 65 -3.13 -10.42 3.38
CA VAL A 65 -3.93 -9.77 2.31
C VAL A 65 -3.51 -10.26 0.92
N ARG A 66 -2.51 -11.14 0.83
CA ARG A 66 -2.06 -11.71 -0.44
C ARG A 66 -3.10 -12.71 -0.96
N LYS A 67 -3.85 -12.32 -1.98
CA LYS A 67 -4.52 -13.30 -2.85
C LYS A 67 -3.48 -13.98 -3.74
N ILE A 68 -3.56 -15.31 -3.80
CA ILE A 68 -2.81 -16.16 -4.75
C ILE A 68 -3.27 -15.84 -6.18
#